data_AF-A0A8E2LHA9-F1
#
_entry.id   AF-A0A8E2LHA9-F1
#
_cell.length_a   1.000
_cell.length_b   1.000
_cell.length_c   1.000
_cell.angle_alpha   90.00
_cell.angle_beta   90.00
_cell.angle_gamma   90.00
#
_symmetry.space_group_name_H-M   'P 1'
#
loop_
_entity.id
_entity.type
_entity.pdbx_description
1 polymer ?
#
loop_
_entity_poly.entity_id
_entity_poly.type
_entity_poly.pdbx_seq_one_letter_code
_entity_poly.pdbx_strand_id
1 'polypeptide(L)' 'MTAQKRQALIESRQALRLTRTELATLVGVSFEHIKSLEYGRVNPSIPLMYKLCKELNSTPEELFKDIVCI' A
#
# COMPACT_ATOMS: atom_id res chain seq x y z
N MET A 1 -7.30 20.23 0.49
CA MET A 1 -5.98 19.72 0.92
C MET A 1 -5.92 18.25 0.54
N THR A 2 -5.37 17.95 -0.63
CA THR A 2 -5.45 16.62 -1.24
C THR A 2 -4.39 15.72 -0.63
N ALA A 3 -4.80 14.65 0.05
CA ALA A 3 -3.90 13.55 0.39
C ALA A 3 -3.21 13.06 -0.88
N GLN A 4 -1.88 13.07 -0.88
CA GLN A 4 -1.09 12.72 -2.05
C GLN A 4 -1.20 11.22 -2.30
N LYS A 5 -1.50 10.85 -3.54
CA LYS A 5 -1.63 9.45 -3.95
C LYS A 5 -0.27 8.75 -3.84
N ARG A 6 -0.21 7.61 -3.15
CA ARG A 6 0.98 6.76 -3.02
C ARG A 6 1.21 6.00 -4.31
N GLN A 7 1.87 6.67 -5.26
CA GLN A 7 2.08 6.15 -6.61
C GLN A 7 2.95 4.89 -6.62
N ALA A 8 3.97 4.81 -5.77
CA ALA A 8 4.81 3.62 -5.64
C ALA A 8 4.02 2.36 -5.26
N LEU A 9 3.07 2.47 -4.32
CA LEU A 9 2.21 1.34 -3.92
C LEU A 9 1.30 0.88 -5.07
N ILE A 10 0.83 1.82 -5.89
CA ILE A 10 0.01 1.50 -7.06
C ILE A 10 0.84 0.80 -8.12
N GLU A 11 2.04 1.30 -8.38
CA GLU A 11 2.97 0.73 -9.37
C GLU A 11 3.40 -0.67 -8.99
N SER A 12 3.80 -0.92 -7.75
CA SER A 12 4.15 -2.27 -7.28
C SER A 12 2.96 -3.24 -7.41
N ARG A 13 1.75 -2.80 -7.06
CA ARG A 13 0.54 -3.61 -7.26
C ARG A 13 0.29 -3.92 -8.74
N GLN A 14 0.44 -2.93 -9.61
CA GLN A 14 0.23 -3.09 -11.06
C GLN A 14 1.32 -3.96 -11.71
N ALA A 15 2.56 -3.87 -11.24
CA ALA A 15 3.67 -4.72 -11.70
C ALA A 15 3.38 -6.21 -11.47
N LEU A 16 2.68 -6.54 -10.39
CA LEU A 16 2.22 -7.89 -10.07
C LEU A 16 0.85 -8.24 -10.67
N ARG A 17 0.27 -7.35 -11.49
CA ARG A 17 -1.07 -7.49 -12.10
C ARG A 17 -2.20 -7.73 -11.10
N LEU A 18 -2.01 -7.31 -9.85
CA LEU A 18 -3.01 -7.46 -8.80
C LEU A 18 -4.04 -6.35 -8.89
N THR A 19 -5.31 -6.69 -8.73
CA THR A 19 -6.38 -5.74 -8.45
C THR A 19 -6.32 -5.30 -6.98
N ARG A 20 -6.98 -4.19 -6.65
CA ARG A 20 -7.05 -3.71 -5.26
C ARG A 20 -7.75 -4.73 -4.36
N THR A 21 -8.77 -5.41 -4.87
CA THR A 21 -9.52 -6.44 -4.14
C THR A 21 -8.64 -7.66 -3.87
N GLU A 22 -7.87 -8.11 -4.85
CA GLU A 22 -6.92 -9.21 -4.65
C GLU A 22 -5.85 -8.86 -3.62
N LEU A 23 -5.24 -7.68 -3.72
CA LEU A 23 -4.28 -7.22 -2.72
C LEU A 23 -4.92 -7.16 -1.33
N ALA A 24 -6.15 -6.64 -1.23
CA ALA A 24 -6.89 -6.56 0.02
C ALA A 24 -7.12 -7.95 0.64
N THR A 25 -7.49 -8.93 -0.18
CA THR A 25 -7.65 -10.34 0.24
C THR A 25 -6.33 -10.93 0.72
N LEU A 26 -5.22 -10.70 0.01
CA LEU A 26 -3.90 -11.22 0.36
C LEU A 26 -3.41 -10.71 1.72
N VAL A 27 -3.58 -9.41 1.99
CA VAL A 27 -3.14 -8.82 3.26
C VAL A 27 -4.17 -8.91 4.38
N GLY A 28 -5.42 -9.31 4.06
CA GLY A 28 -6.52 -9.49 5.00
C GLY A 28 -7.18 -8.19 5.43
N VAL A 29 -7.39 -7.25 4.50
CA VAL A 29 -8.08 -5.97 4.74
C VAL A 29 -9.21 -5.76 3.74
N SER A 30 -10.01 -4.70 3.91
CA SER A 30 -11.06 -4.35 2.95
C SER A 30 -10.51 -3.61 1.73
N PHE A 31 -11.25 -3.67 0.62
CA PHE A 31 -10.95 -2.89 -0.59
C PHE A 31 -10.85 -1.39 -0.29
N GLU A 32 -11.78 -0.84 0.49
CA GLU A 32 -11.76 0.56 0.96
C GLU A 32 -10.47 0.90 1.71
N HIS A 33 -9.91 -0.05 2.46
CA HIS A 33 -8.66 0.16 3.20
C HIS A 33 -7.49 0.28 2.22
N ILE A 34 -7.34 -0.65 1.26
CA ILE A 34 -6.30 -0.55 0.21
C ILE A 34 -6.46 0.72 -0.61
N LYS A 35 -7.69 1.08 -0.98
CA LYS A 35 -7.97 2.33 -1.67
C LYS A 35 -7.50 3.52 -0.83
N SER A 36 -7.90 3.59 0.43
CA SER A 36 -7.51 4.68 1.34
C SER A 36 -5.99 4.75 1.55
N LEU A 37 -5.31 3.59 1.59
CA LEU A 37 -3.85 3.46 1.61
C LEU A 37 -3.21 4.05 0.36
N GLU A 38 -3.70 3.67 -0.83
CA GLU A 38 -3.23 4.21 -2.12
C GLU A 38 -3.45 5.72 -2.23
N TYR A 39 -4.52 6.25 -1.64
CA TYR A 39 -4.82 7.68 -1.63
C TYR A 39 -4.12 8.44 -0.49
N GLY A 40 -3.29 7.79 0.33
CA GLY A 40 -2.59 8.44 1.44
C GLY A 40 -3.52 8.92 2.56
N ARG A 41 -4.76 8.42 2.64
CA ARG A 41 -5.75 8.83 3.65
C ARG A 41 -5.59 8.12 4.99
N VAL A 42 -4.96 6.95 4.98
CA VAL A 42 -4.72 6.14 6.17
C VAL A 42 -3.28 5.65 6.17
N ASN A 43 -2.71 5.51 7.36
CA ASN A 43 -1.39 4.91 7.54
C ASN A 43 -1.56 3.43 7.88
N PRO A 44 -0.78 2.54 7.26
CA PRO A 44 -0.79 1.13 7.62
C PRO A 44 -0.28 0.96 9.04
N SER A 45 -0.78 -0.06 9.74
CA SER A 45 -0.12 -0.54 10.95
C SER A 45 1.20 -1.24 10.59
N ILE A 46 2.14 -1.31 11.53
CA ILE A 46 3.43 -2.00 11.31
C ILE A 46 3.24 -3.43 10.75
N PRO A 47 2.35 -4.28 11.29
CA PRO A 47 2.12 -5.62 10.73
C PRO A 47 1.58 -5.59 9.29
N LEU A 48 0.69 -4.64 8.99
CA LEU A 48 0.11 -4.49 7.65
C LEU A 48 1.18 -4.00 6.65
N MET A 49 2.04 -3.09 7.07
CA MET A 49 3.14 -2.58 6.27
C MET A 49 4.09 -3.71 5.86
N TYR A 50 4.52 -4.55 6.80
CA TYR A 50 5.36 -5.71 6.50
C TYR A 50 4.66 -6.73 5.59
N LYS A 51 3.36 -7.00 5.80
CA LYS A 51 2.60 -7.86 4.89
C LYS A 51 2.57 -7.29 3.47
N LEU A 52 2.27 -6.00 3.31
CA LEU A 52 2.26 -5.34 2.00
C LEU A 52 3.63 -5.42 1.33
N CYS A 53 4.71 -5.17 2.06
CA CYS A 53 6.07 -5.29 1.54
C CYS A 53 6.38 -6.71 1.04
N LYS A 54 5.95 -7.72 1.80
CA LYS A 54 6.12 -9.13 1.45
C LYS A 54 5.32 -9.52 0.20
N GLU A 55 4.03 -9.18 0.15
CA GLU A 55 3.16 -9.52 -0.99
C GLU A 55 3.54 -8.74 -2.25
N LEU A 56 4.02 -7.50 -2.11
CA LEU A 56 4.41 -6.64 -3.21
C LEU A 56 5.88 -6.80 -3.63
N ASN A 57 6.66 -7.64 -2.95
CA ASN A 57 8.12 -7.79 -3.13
C ASN A 57 8.84 -6.43 -3.19
N SER A 58 8.49 -5.52 -2.29
CA SER A 58 9.07 -4.18 -2.21
C SER A 58 9.39 -3.83 -0.75
N THR A 59 10.17 -2.78 -0.55
CA THR A 59 10.52 -2.33 0.81
C THR A 59 9.55 -1.26 1.34
N PRO A 60 9.46 -1.06 2.67
CA PRO A 60 8.65 0.01 3.25
C PRO A 60 9.09 1.40 2.77
N GLU A 61 10.39 1.58 2.56
CA GLU A 61 11.01 2.83 2.10
C GLU A 61 10.56 3.18 0.66
N GLU A 62 10.39 2.17 -0.19
CA GLU A 62 9.90 2.37 -1.55
C GLU A 62 8.39 2.63 -1.59
N LEU A 63 7.62 1.85 -0.83
CA LEU A 63 6.15 1.88 -0.84
C LEU A 63 5.55 3.05 -0.05
N PHE A 64 6.21 3.46 1.04
CA PHE A 64 5.73 4.43 2.03
C PHE A 64 6.76 5.53 2.31
N LYS A 65 7.27 6.16 1.24
CA LYS A 65 8.20 7.29 1.31
C LYS A 65 7.72 8.43 2.22
N ASP A 66 6.40 8.60 2.33
CA ASP A 66 5.74 9.61 3.15
C ASP A 66 5.75 9.31 4.66
N ILE A 67 6.02 8.06 5.06
CA ILE A 67 5.98 7.62 6.46
C ILE A 67 7.39 7.36 7.01
N VAL A 68 8.27 6.79 6.19
CA VAL A 68 9.57 6.28 6.64
C VAL A 68 10.69 7.31 6.49
N CYS A 69 10.62 8.20 5.49
CA CYS A 69 11.56 9.29 5.34
C CYS A 69 11.04 10.54 6.08
N ILE A 70 11.23 10.57 7.41
CA ILE A 70 11.09 11.77 8.25
C ILE A 70 12.48 12.17 8.74
#